data_AF-W1XC04-F1
#
_entry.id   AF-W1XC04-F1
#
_cell.length_a   1.000
_cell.length_b   1.000
_cell.length_c   1.000
_cell.angle_alpha   90.00
_cell.angle_beta   90.00
_cell.angle_gamma   90.00
#
_symmetry.space_group_name_H-M   'P 1'
#
loop_
_entity.id
_entity.type
_entity.pdbx_description
1 polymer ?
#
loop_
_entity_poly.entity_id
_entity_poly.type
_entity_poly.pdbx_seq_one_letter_code
_entity_poly.pdbx_strand_id
1 'polypeptide(L)'
;MLGKYKAVLALLLLIILVPLTLLMTLGLWVPTLAGIWLPLGTRIALDESPRITRKGLIIPDLRYLVGDCQLAHITNASLSHPSRWLLNVGTVELDSACLAKLPQTEQSPAAPKTLAQWQAM
;
A
#
# COMPACT_ATOMS: atom_id res chain seq x y z
N MET A 1 5.49 -28.52 33.80
CA MET A 1 4.45 -27.66 33.17
C MET A 1 4.93 -26.23 32.86
N LEU A 2 6.01 -25.73 33.47
CA LEU A 2 6.54 -24.37 33.28
C LEU A 2 7.00 -24.04 31.83
N GLY A 3 7.54 -25.02 31.10
CA GLY A 3 8.03 -24.82 29.73
C GLY A 3 6.94 -24.58 28.69
N LYS A 4 5.76 -25.21 28.85
CA LYS A 4 4.61 -25.02 27.96
C LYS A 4 4.03 -23.62 28.06
N TYR A 5 3.98 -23.05 29.26
CA TYR A 5 3.51 -21.68 29.48
C TYR A 5 4.42 -20.64 28.82
N LYS A 6 5.75 -20.82 28.93
CA LYS A 6 6.73 -19.96 28.25
C LYS A 6 6.59 -20.01 26.72
N ALA A 7 6.38 -21.20 26.15
CA ALA A 7 6.18 -21.36 24.71
C ALA A 7 4.86 -20.72 24.23
N VAL A 8 3.76 -20.91 24.96
CA VAL A 8 2.48 -20.26 24.66
C VAL A 8 2.60 -18.74 24.74
N LEU A 9 3.27 -18.22 25.78
CA LEU A 9 3.50 -16.78 25.94
C LEU A 9 4.35 -16.22 24.80
N ALA A 10 5.43 -16.92 24.40
CA ALA A 10 6.27 -16.52 23.28
C ALA A 10 5.49 -16.50 21.95
N LEU A 11 4.64 -17.51 21.72
CA LEU A 11 3.78 -17.57 20.53
C LEU A 11 2.79 -16.40 20.50
N LEU A 12 2.14 -16.13 21.63
CA LEU A 12 1.16 -15.03 21.76
C LEU A 12 1.84 -13.67 21.54
N LEU A 13 3.05 -13.50 22.09
CA LEU A 13 3.85 -12.31 21.89
C LEU A 13 4.29 -12.14 20.43
N LEU A 14 4.66 -13.22 19.74
CA LEU A 14 4.98 -13.22 18.31
C LEU A 14 3.74 -12.82 17.47
N ILE A 15 2.57 -13.39 17.78
CA ILE A 15 1.30 -13.08 17.11
C ILE A 15 0.92 -11.60 17.28
N ILE A 16 1.31 -10.94 18.37
CA ILE A 16 1.06 -9.51 18.57
C ILE A 16 2.14 -8.66 17.88
N LEU A 17 3.41 -9.04 18.01
CA LEU A 17 4.52 -8.24 17.49
C LEU A 17 4.57 -8.24 15.97
N VAL A 18 4.33 -9.38 15.30
CA VAL A 18 4.39 -9.48 13.84
C VAL A 18 3.40 -8.52 13.14
N PRO A 19 2.09 -8.50 13.44
CA PRO A 19 1.18 -7.55 12.81
C PRO A 19 1.51 -6.11 13.20
N LEU A 20 1.98 -5.86 14.43
CA LEU A 20 2.38 -4.52 14.85
C LEU A 20 3.57 -4.00 14.04
N THR A 21 4.59 -4.82 13.81
CA THR A 21 5.75 -4.45 12.98
C THR A 21 5.35 -4.30 11.51
N LEU A 22 4.47 -5.16 10.99
CA LEU A 22 3.89 -4.98 9.65
C LEU A 22 3.17 -3.64 9.53
N LEU A 23 2.35 -3.27 10.52
CA LEU A 23 1.64 -1.99 10.52
C LEU A 23 2.61 -0.81 10.59
N MET A 24 3.68 -0.88 11.38
CA MET A 24 4.68 0.19 11.44
C MET A 24 5.52 0.29 10.16
N THR A 25 5.66 -0.81 9.40
CA THR A 25 6.45 -0.86 8.16
C THR A 25 5.60 -0.75 6.90
N LEU A 26 4.35 -0.31 7.00
CA LEU A 26 3.43 -0.13 5.86
C LEU A 26 4.10 0.62 4.69
N GLY A 27 4.82 1.71 4.96
CA GLY A 27 5.50 2.49 3.92
C GLY A 27 6.57 1.72 3.12
N LEU A 28 7.11 0.61 3.67
CA LEU A 28 8.16 -0.18 3.04
C LEU A 28 7.61 -1.33 2.18
N TRP A 29 6.59 -2.05 2.65
CA TRP A 29 6.06 -3.23 1.92
C TRP A 29 4.83 -2.94 1.07
N VAL A 30 4.05 -1.89 1.40
CA VAL A 30 2.86 -1.52 0.62
C VAL A 30 3.24 -1.18 -0.82
N PRO A 31 4.30 -0.37 -1.10
CA PRO A 31 4.76 -0.14 -2.46
C PRO A 31 5.05 -1.42 -3.25
N THR A 32 5.66 -2.41 -2.60
CA THR A 32 6.06 -3.67 -3.22
C THR A 32 4.85 -4.54 -3.55
N LEU A 33 3.88 -4.65 -2.63
CA LEU A 33 2.64 -5.39 -2.88
C LEU A 33 1.73 -4.68 -3.88
N ALA A 34 1.65 -3.35 -3.81
CA ALA A 34 0.94 -2.56 -4.80
C ALA A 34 1.56 -2.79 -6.19
N GLY A 35 2.89 -2.90 -6.29
CA GLY A 35 3.63 -3.26 -7.51
C GLY A 35 3.07 -4.47 -8.28
N ILE A 36 2.49 -5.47 -7.61
CA ILE A 36 1.87 -6.64 -8.26
C ILE A 36 0.62 -6.25 -9.05
N TRP A 37 -0.12 -5.28 -8.51
CA TRP A 37 -1.37 -4.77 -9.07
C TRP A 37 -1.18 -3.54 -9.96
N LEU A 38 0.01 -2.93 -9.91
CA LEU A 38 0.34 -1.74 -10.66
C LEU A 38 0.72 -2.08 -12.12
N PRO A 39 0.44 -1.16 -13.06
CA PRO A 39 0.96 -1.27 -14.41
C PRO A 39 2.49 -1.41 -14.43
N LEU A 40 3.01 -2.18 -15.39
CA LEU A 40 4.45 -2.38 -15.54
C LEU A 40 5.17 -1.03 -15.69
N GLY A 41 6.33 -0.91 -15.05
CA GLY A 41 7.10 0.34 -15.05
C GLY A 41 6.50 1.45 -14.19
N THR A 42 5.44 1.19 -13.41
CA THR A 42 4.92 2.16 -12.43
C THR A 42 5.28 1.76 -11.01
N ARG A 43 5.53 2.75 -10.15
CA ARG A 43 5.84 2.54 -8.73
C ARG A 43 5.18 3.62 -7.89
N ILE A 44 4.79 3.25 -6.69
CA ILE A 44 4.35 4.19 -5.68
C ILE A 44 5.51 4.39 -4.71
N ALA A 45 5.87 5.63 -4.43
CA ALA A 45 6.82 6.00 -3.40
C ALA A 45 6.07 6.76 -2.31
N LEU A 46 6.30 6.37 -1.05
CA LEU A 46 5.89 7.13 0.12
C LEU A 46 7.16 7.75 0.69
N ASP A 47 7.36 9.04 0.47
CA ASP A 47 8.53 9.75 1.00
C ASP A 47 8.43 9.90 2.52
N GLU A 48 7.20 10.00 3.03
CA GLU A 48 6.92 10.02 4.45
C GLU A 48 6.09 8.81 4.88
N SER A 49 6.43 8.25 6.05
CA SER A 49 5.75 7.08 6.59
C SER A 49 4.29 7.41 6.92
N PRO A 50 3.33 6.58 6.47
CA PRO A 50 1.93 6.79 6.78
C PRO A 50 1.70 6.61 8.28
N ARG A 51 0.86 7.46 8.86
CA ARG A 51 0.60 7.52 10.30
C ARG A 51 -0.75 6.92 10.60
N ILE A 52 -0.78 5.89 11.43
CA ILE A 52 -2.03 5.30 11.92
C ILE A 52 -2.54 6.15 13.08
N THR A 53 -3.77 6.62 12.99
CA THR A 53 -4.48 7.37 14.05
C THR A 53 -5.77 6.66 14.44
N ARG A 54 -6.38 7.08 15.55
CA ARG A 54 -7.68 6.53 15.99
C ARG A 54 -8.80 6.71 14.97
N LYS A 55 -8.70 7.71 14.09
CA LYS A 55 -9.73 8.05 13.10
C LYS A 55 -9.47 7.41 11.73
N GLY A 56 -8.28 6.84 11.51
CA GLY A 56 -7.88 6.30 10.23
C GLY A 56 -6.38 6.42 9.95
N LEU A 57 -6.01 6.17 8.69
CA LEU A 57 -4.65 6.25 8.18
C LEU A 57 -4.41 7.62 7.54
N ILE A 58 -3.36 8.32 7.94
CA ILE A 58 -2.92 9.57 7.33
C ILE A 58 -1.71 9.26 6.44
N ILE A 59 -1.76 9.68 5.19
CA ILE A 59 -0.72 9.51 4.18
C ILE A 59 -0.23 10.93 3.82
N PRO A 60 0.87 11.40 4.45
CA PRO A 60 1.33 12.78 4.30
C PRO A 60 1.81 13.09 2.87
N ASP A 61 2.60 12.20 2.27
CA ASP A 61 3.18 12.37 0.95
C ASP A 61 3.17 11.05 0.19
N LEU A 62 2.60 11.06 -1.01
CA LEU A 62 2.49 9.91 -1.89
C LEU A 62 2.81 10.33 -3.32
N ARG A 63 3.85 9.72 -3.89
CA ARG A 63 4.23 9.90 -5.29
C ARG A 63 3.92 8.65 -6.07
N TYR A 64 3.35 8.85 -7.25
CA TYR A 64 3.16 7.81 -8.23
C TYR A 64 4.05 8.11 -9.42
N LEU A 65 4.96 7.19 -9.73
CA LEU A 65 5.96 7.36 -10.77
C LEU A 65 5.78 6.33 -11.88
N VAL A 66 6.13 6.72 -13.10
CA VAL A 66 6.28 5.85 -14.26
C VAL A 66 7.76 5.91 -14.66
N GLY A 67 8.51 4.86 -14.34
CA GLY A 67 9.97 4.87 -14.32
C GLY A 67 10.51 5.91 -13.34
N ASP A 68 11.19 6.92 -13.88
CA ASP A 68 11.70 8.08 -13.16
C ASP A 68 10.86 9.36 -13.36
N CYS A 69 9.71 9.25 -14.03
CA CYS A 69 8.78 10.36 -14.25
C CYS A 69 7.72 10.38 -13.14
N GLN A 70 7.55 11.51 -12.43
CA GLN A 70 6.48 11.66 -11.45
C GLN A 70 5.14 11.87 -12.17
N LEU A 71 4.28 10.86 -12.17
CA LEU A 71 2.97 10.93 -12.80
C LEU A 71 1.99 11.73 -11.97
N ALA A 72 1.92 11.42 -10.68
CA ALA A 72 1.02 12.07 -9.75
C ALA A 72 1.72 12.28 -8.43
N HIS A 73 1.44 13.41 -7.79
CA HIS A 73 1.87 13.70 -6.44
C HIS A 73 0.66 14.08 -5.61
N ILE A 74 0.49 13.36 -4.52
CA ILE A 74 -0.64 13.47 -3.63
C ILE A 74 -0.11 13.89 -2.28
N THR A 75 -0.59 15.02 -1.77
CA THR A 75 -0.25 15.49 -0.43
C THR A 75 -1.46 15.46 0.48
N ASN A 76 -1.20 15.11 1.74
CA ASN A 76 -2.17 15.12 2.84
C ASN A 76 -3.43 14.29 2.54
N ALA A 77 -3.23 13.04 2.12
CA ALA A 77 -4.32 12.09 1.97
C ALA A 77 -4.68 11.45 3.32
N SER A 78 -5.95 11.15 3.53
CA SER A 78 -6.44 10.47 4.73
C SER A 78 -7.53 9.46 4.38
N LEU A 79 -7.39 8.26 4.91
CA LEU A 79 -8.35 7.18 4.77
C LEU A 79 -8.98 6.90 6.14
N SER A 80 -10.29 7.11 6.25
CA SER A 80 -11.04 6.92 7.49
C SER A 80 -12.27 6.06 7.26
N HIS A 81 -12.76 5.42 8.34
CA HIS A 81 -13.95 4.58 8.27
C HIS A 81 -14.97 4.94 9.38
N PRO A 82 -15.67 6.09 9.27
CA PRO A 82 -16.72 6.44 10.21
C PRO A 82 -17.96 5.55 10.07
N SER A 83 -18.40 5.28 8.83
CA SER A 83 -19.53 4.38 8.50
C SER A 83 -19.33 3.68 7.16
N ARG A 84 -18.64 4.35 6.23
CA ARG A 84 -18.09 3.82 4.98
C ARG A 84 -16.63 4.25 4.87
N TRP A 85 -15.86 3.58 4.02
CA TRP A 85 -14.52 4.04 3.66
C TRP A 85 -14.60 5.42 3.00
N LEU A 86 -13.89 6.38 3.58
CA LEU A 86 -13.78 7.75 3.09
C LEU A 86 -12.31 8.06 2.84
N LEU A 87 -11.96 8.28 1.59
CA LEU A 87 -10.67 8.80 1.16
C LEU A 87 -10.81 10.31 0.96
N ASN A 88 -10.11 11.09 1.77
CA ASN A 88 -9.92 12.52 1.58
C ASN A 88 -8.52 12.77 1.03
N VAL A 89 -8.41 13.67 0.08
CA VAL A 89 -7.13 14.04 -0.53
C VAL A 89 -7.00 15.55 -0.50
N GLY A 90 -5.88 16.06 0.03
CA GLY A 90 -5.62 17.50 0.12
C GLY A 90 -5.33 18.10 -1.24
N THR A 91 -4.18 17.76 -1.82
CA THR A 91 -3.82 18.16 -3.19
C THR A 91 -3.48 16.95 -4.04
N VAL A 92 -3.81 17.06 -5.31
CA VAL A 92 -3.41 16.12 -6.35
C VAL A 92 -2.79 16.92 -7.47
N GLU A 93 -1.50 16.74 -7.69
CA GLU A 93 -0.78 17.24 -8.85
C GLU A 93 -0.63 16.10 -9.84
N LEU A 94 -1.00 16.35 -11.10
CA LEU A 94 -0.90 15.38 -12.19
C LEU A 94 -0.03 15.96 -13.30
N ASP A 95 0.97 15.20 -13.73
CA ASP A 95 1.78 15.55 -14.89
C ASP A 95 1.27 14.80 -16.12
N SER A 96 0.66 15.55 -17.04
CA SER A 96 0.12 15.02 -18.29
C SER A 96 1.20 14.55 -19.28
N ALA A 97 2.40 15.11 -19.22
CA ALA A 97 3.53 14.67 -20.04
C ALA A 97 4.07 13.31 -19.55
N CYS A 98 4.09 13.08 -18.23
CA CYS A 98 4.36 11.76 -17.67
C CYS A 98 3.22 10.77 -17.93
N LEU A 99 1.95 11.23 -17.98
CA LEU A 99 0.81 10.36 -18.27
C LEU A 99 0.90 9.71 -19.66
N ALA A 100 1.43 10.43 -20.64
CA ALA A 100 1.66 9.91 -21.98
C ALA A 100 2.73 8.79 -22.03
N LYS A 101 3.56 8.65 -20.98
CA LYS A 101 4.58 7.59 -20.88
C LYS A 101 4.06 6.29 -20.26
N LEU A 102 2.79 6.23 -19.84
CA LEU A 102 2.22 4.97 -19.37
C LEU A 102 2.23 3.96 -20.52
N PRO A 103 2.67 2.71 -20.26
CA PRO A 103 2.62 1.69 -21.28
C PRO A 103 1.16 1.47 -21.70
N GLN A 104 0.88 1.73 -22.97
CA GLN A 104 -0.40 1.40 -23.57
C GLN A 104 -0.44 -0.14 -23.71
N THR A 105 -1.09 -0.80 -22.75
CA THR A 105 -1.60 -2.17 -22.92
C THR A 105 -0.62 -3.34 -22.72
N GLU A 106 0.56 -3.15 -22.10
CA GLU A 106 1.28 -4.33 -21.59
C GLU A 106 0.55 -4.88 -20.35
N GLN A 107 -0.21 -5.95 -20.58
CA GLN A 107 -0.94 -6.68 -19.55
C GLN A 107 0.08 -7.25 -18.56
N SER A 108 0.09 -6.74 -17.32
CA SER A 108 0.83 -7.39 -16.24
C SER A 108 0.35 -8.84 -16.12
N PRO A 109 1.20 -9.85 -16.41
CA PRO A 109 0.80 -11.26 -16.35
C PRO A 109 0.53 -11.72 -14.91
N ALA A 110 0.91 -10.90 -13.92
CA ALA A 110 0.80 -11.20 -12.50
C ALA A 110 -0.55 -10.78 -11.88
N ALA A 111 -1.34 -9.91 -12.52
CA ALA A 111 -2.58 -9.38 -11.94
C ALA A 111 -3.82 -10.14 -12.47
N PRO A 112 -4.49 -10.99 -11.67
CA PRO A 112 -5.70 -11.69 -12.09
C PRO A 112 -6.83 -10.70 -12.32
N LYS A 113 -7.34 -10.66 -13.56
CA LYS A 113 -8.41 -9.74 -13.97
C LYS A 113 -9.78 -10.41 -14.01
N THR A 114 -9.83 -11.74 -13.97
CA THR A 114 -11.10 -12.48 -14.00
C THR A 114 -11.31 -13.23 -12.69
N LEU A 115 -12.57 -13.38 -12.31
CA LEU A 115 -12.96 -14.15 -11.13
C LEU A 115 -12.46 -15.60 -11.22
N ALA A 116 -12.45 -16.19 -12.43
CA ALA A 116 -11.90 -17.52 -12.66
C ALA A 116 -10.39 -17.60 -12.38
N GLN A 117 -9.61 -16.56 -12.72
CA GLN A 117 -8.19 -16.49 -12.38
C GLN A 117 -7.96 -16.38 -10.87
N TRP A 118 -8.79 -15.60 -10.17
CA TRP A 118 -8.76 -15.50 -8.71
C TRP A 118 -9.08 -16.81 -7.99
N GLN A 119 -9.97 -17.62 -8.56
CA GLN A 119 -10.37 -18.91 -7.99
C GLN A 119 -9.35 -20.04 -8.22
N ALA A 120 -8.35 -19.81 -9.08
CA ALA A 120 -7.33 -20.81 -9.44
C ALA A 120 -5.99 -20.61 -8.70
N MET A 121 -5.89 -19.62 -7.82
CA MET A 121 -4.73 -19.35 -6.95
C MET A 121 -4.98 -19.86 -5.54
#